data_AF-A0A7G4A4J0-F1
#
_entry.id   AF-A0A7G4A4J0-F1
#
_cell.length_a   1.000
_cell.length_b   1.000
_cell.length_c   1.000
_cell.angle_alpha   90.00
_cell.angle_beta   90.00
_cell.angle_gamma   90.00
#
_symmetry.space_group_name_H-M   'P 1'
#
loop_
_entity.id
_entity.type
_entity.pdbx_description
1 polymer ?
#
loop_
_entity_poly.entity_id
_entity_poly.type
_entity_poly.pdbx_seq_one_letter_code
_entity_poly.pdbx_strand_id
1 'polypeptide(L)'
;MIGRVKLSPIQSSGDCGYHVVIIGLLYLALKATEDAKIASTINSSNAISKLLSTHPNSFKCLERPFKTNQECLLNYLDAMAVPGFEQLSFSEILSHVTLQLKQINSGSDWLQERIKNEIKSGLWLETNRAWEKLSSFKNIMKKIQMKADKLYEKATAIKSDISNNEQLLEIIFQAQIEACDALTEDELTASSKEVISHFYTKDAPKAWLDDEFLKCLVTHLLGSSDIMFDKNAIQITGKGPSNNHWYLELPNDKWTQKFISIYKTGYHSGLTLILPGTQVEVVLSSYSSLFPPVSTIDKKRQSEDPTTTLCNN
;
A
#
# COMPACT_ATOMS: atom_id res chain seq x y z
N MET A 1 14.04 2.59 23.51
CA MET A 1 13.11 2.29 22.40
C MET A 1 13.38 3.31 21.30
N ILE A 2 13.73 2.90 20.07
CA ILE A 2 13.92 3.86 18.97
C ILE A 2 12.55 4.48 18.71
N GLY A 3 12.43 5.82 18.80
CA GLY A 3 11.16 6.49 18.46
C GLY A 3 10.72 6.13 17.04
N ARG A 4 9.43 6.17 16.73
CA ARG A 4 8.93 5.92 15.36
C ARG A 4 8.39 7.20 14.76
N VAL A 5 8.58 7.36 13.46
CA VAL A 5 8.02 8.45 12.67
C VAL A 5 6.93 7.87 11.78
N LYS A 6 5.71 8.37 11.93
CA LYS A 6 4.56 7.94 11.14
C LYS A 6 4.24 8.97 10.07
N LEU A 7 4.31 8.53 8.82
CA LEU A 7 4.12 9.34 7.62
C LEU A 7 2.81 8.94 6.93
N SER A 8 2.07 9.94 6.46
CA SER A 8 0.81 9.78 5.74
C SER A 8 0.91 10.52 4.39
N PRO A 9 0.85 9.82 3.25
CA PRO A 9 0.79 10.47 1.94
C PRO A 9 -0.61 11.07 1.70
N ILE A 10 -0.70 12.08 0.83
CA ILE A 10 -2.00 12.65 0.41
C ILE A 10 -2.95 11.54 -0.03
N GLN A 11 -4.19 11.67 0.42
CA GLN A 11 -5.34 10.90 -0.03
C GLN A 11 -5.75 11.37 -1.44
N SER A 12 -4.99 11.02 -2.46
CA SER A 12 -5.37 11.22 -3.85
C SER A 12 -5.91 9.91 -4.41
N SER A 13 -7.18 9.89 -4.85
CA SER A 13 -7.76 8.88 -5.74
C SER A 13 -7.57 7.39 -5.37
N GLY A 14 -7.32 7.06 -4.09
CA GLY A 14 -7.05 5.68 -3.66
C GLY A 14 -5.61 5.19 -3.91
N ASP A 15 -4.70 6.06 -4.33
CA ASP A 15 -3.29 5.70 -4.62
C ASP A 15 -2.38 5.72 -3.38
N CYS A 16 -2.91 6.09 -2.22
CA CYS A 16 -2.11 6.19 -1.00
C CYS A 16 -1.42 4.87 -0.61
N GLY A 17 -1.98 3.70 -0.96
CA GLY A 17 -1.32 2.40 -0.79
C GLY A 17 -0.09 2.22 -1.70
N TYR A 18 -0.16 2.69 -2.95
CA TYR A 18 1.02 2.72 -3.83
C TYR A 18 2.06 3.73 -3.31
N HIS A 19 1.61 4.90 -2.85
CA HIS A 19 2.52 5.92 -2.33
C HIS A 19 3.34 5.41 -1.13
N VAL A 20 2.74 4.70 -0.16
CA VAL A 20 3.51 4.19 0.98
C VAL A 20 4.58 3.18 0.56
N VAL A 21 4.33 2.38 -0.48
CA VAL A 21 5.34 1.45 -1.04
C VAL A 21 6.48 2.23 -1.70
N ILE A 22 6.17 3.25 -2.50
CA ILE A 22 7.18 4.08 -3.17
C ILE A 22 8.04 4.82 -2.14
N ILE A 23 7.42 5.41 -1.11
CA ILE A 23 8.12 6.07 -0.01
C ILE A 23 9.01 5.07 0.73
N GLY A 24 8.51 3.86 0.99
CA GLY A 24 9.28 2.77 1.55
C GLY A 24 10.52 2.44 0.72
N LEU A 25 10.40 2.37 -0.61
CA LEU A 25 11.52 2.11 -1.52
C LEU A 25 12.57 3.23 -1.45
N LEU A 26 12.15 4.49 -1.42
CA LEU A 26 13.06 5.64 -1.29
C LEU A 26 13.82 5.61 0.05
N TYR A 27 13.13 5.29 1.16
CA TYR A 27 13.78 5.11 2.46
C TYR A 27 14.77 3.93 2.44
N LEU A 28 14.38 2.78 1.86
CA LEU A 28 15.25 1.62 1.74
C LEU A 28 16.49 1.90 0.90
N ALA A 29 16.39 2.73 -0.15
CA ALA A 29 17.53 3.14 -0.96
C ALA A 29 18.55 3.96 -0.16
N LEU A 30 18.09 4.85 0.74
CA LEU A 30 18.97 5.54 1.69
C LEU A 30 19.63 4.53 2.64
N LYS A 31 18.87 3.59 3.19
CA LYS A 31 19.41 2.58 4.11
C LYS A 31 20.42 1.64 3.46
N ALA A 32 20.20 1.30 2.19
CA ALA A 32 21.10 0.48 1.38
C ALA A 32 22.50 1.09 1.19
N THR A 33 22.72 2.38 1.50
CA THR A 33 24.07 2.98 1.46
C THR A 33 25.00 2.38 2.52
N GLU A 34 24.46 1.81 3.59
CA GLU A 34 25.23 1.17 4.65
C GLU A 34 24.76 -0.26 4.98
N ASP A 35 23.64 -0.71 4.41
CA ASP A 35 23.11 -2.06 4.59
C ASP A 35 23.26 -2.88 3.29
N ALA A 36 24.31 -3.70 3.23
CA ALA A 36 24.61 -4.52 2.06
C ALA A 36 23.51 -5.53 1.72
N LYS A 37 22.75 -6.01 2.71
CA LYS A 37 21.65 -6.96 2.48
C LYS A 37 20.48 -6.26 1.79
N ILE A 38 20.13 -5.06 2.25
CA ILE A 38 19.09 -4.25 1.60
C ILE A 38 19.56 -3.82 0.21
N ALA A 39 20.81 -3.39 0.05
CA ALA A 39 21.39 -3.03 -1.25
C ALA A 39 21.29 -4.19 -2.24
N SER A 40 21.69 -5.40 -1.82
CA SER A 40 21.59 -6.60 -2.63
C SER A 40 20.13 -6.85 -3.05
N THR A 41 19.19 -6.77 -2.11
CA THR A 41 17.77 -7.03 -2.37
C THR A 41 17.18 -6.05 -3.39
N ILE A 42 17.47 -4.75 -3.24
CA ILE A 42 16.99 -3.71 -4.17
C ILE A 42 17.61 -3.93 -5.56
N ASN A 43 18.93 -4.15 -5.63
CA ASN A 43 19.66 -4.17 -6.89
C ASN A 43 19.47 -5.47 -7.68
N SER A 44 19.12 -6.59 -7.02
CA SER A 44 18.79 -7.84 -7.71
C SER A 44 17.34 -7.92 -8.18
N SER A 45 16.49 -6.95 -7.83
CA SER A 45 15.07 -7.01 -8.17
C SER A 45 14.78 -6.58 -9.61
N ASN A 46 14.43 -7.56 -10.44
CA ASN A 46 13.94 -7.32 -11.80
C ASN A 46 12.64 -6.49 -11.83
N ALA A 47 11.78 -6.65 -10.83
CA ALA A 47 10.52 -5.89 -10.75
C ALA A 47 10.80 -4.40 -10.49
N ILE A 48 11.76 -4.08 -9.62
CA ILE A 48 12.21 -2.69 -9.40
C ILE A 48 12.92 -2.17 -10.65
N SER A 49 13.75 -2.97 -11.32
CA SER A 49 14.40 -2.53 -12.57
C SER A 49 13.38 -2.18 -13.66
N LYS A 50 12.30 -2.96 -13.79
CA LYS A 50 11.18 -2.63 -14.70
C LYS A 50 10.41 -1.39 -14.25
N LEU A 51 10.19 -1.22 -12.94
CA LEU A 51 9.53 -0.03 -12.39
C LEU A 51 10.30 1.26 -12.72
N LEU A 52 11.63 1.16 -12.74
CA LEU A 52 12.55 2.28 -12.93
C LEU A 52 13.03 2.42 -14.38
N SER A 53 12.72 1.49 -15.29
CA SER A 53 13.28 1.52 -16.66
C SER A 53 12.74 2.65 -17.53
N THR A 54 11.53 3.15 -17.22
CA THR A 54 10.84 4.16 -18.01
C THR A 54 10.69 5.43 -17.20
N HIS A 55 11.24 6.54 -17.69
CA HIS A 55 11.10 7.85 -17.09
C HIS A 55 10.51 8.82 -18.12
N PRO A 56 9.68 9.77 -17.69
CA PRO A 56 9.12 10.75 -18.59
C PRO A 56 10.24 11.70 -19.05
N ASN A 57 10.07 12.27 -20.23
CA ASN A 57 11.01 13.27 -20.77
C ASN A 57 11.05 14.55 -19.91
N SER A 58 10.08 14.74 -19.01
CA SER A 58 10.07 15.83 -18.02
C SER A 58 11.12 15.63 -16.92
N PHE A 59 11.63 14.41 -16.69
CA PHE A 59 12.67 14.15 -15.70
C PHE A 59 14.07 14.39 -16.27
N LYS A 60 14.33 15.64 -16.71
CA LYS A 60 15.57 16.05 -17.39
C LYS A 60 16.77 16.17 -16.44
N CYS A 61 16.53 16.47 -15.17
CA CYS A 61 17.58 16.62 -14.16
C CYS A 61 18.09 15.28 -13.59
N LEU A 62 17.56 14.16 -14.06
CA LEU A 62 18.04 12.84 -13.67
C LEU A 62 19.28 12.46 -14.46
N GLU A 63 20.39 12.22 -13.77
CA GLU A 63 21.64 11.77 -14.37
C GLU A 63 21.51 10.32 -14.87
N ARG A 64 21.52 10.11 -16.19
CA ARG A 64 21.39 8.79 -16.83
C ARG A 64 22.68 8.42 -17.59
N PRO A 65 22.99 7.12 -17.75
CA PRO A 65 22.23 5.94 -17.30
C PRO A 65 22.55 5.55 -15.84
N PHE A 66 21.56 5.00 -15.13
CA PHE A 66 21.74 4.42 -13.81
C PHE A 66 22.35 3.02 -13.90
N LYS A 67 23.34 2.70 -13.07
CA LYS A 67 23.97 1.37 -13.04
C LYS A 67 23.22 0.40 -12.13
N THR A 68 22.50 0.91 -11.13
CA THR A 68 21.76 0.10 -10.15
C THR A 68 20.39 0.71 -9.82
N ASN A 69 19.47 -0.14 -9.35
CA ASN A 69 18.15 0.30 -8.88
C ASN A 69 18.27 1.29 -7.71
N GLN A 70 19.20 1.03 -6.78
CA GLN A 70 19.48 1.91 -5.66
C GLN A 70 19.96 3.30 -6.12
N GLU A 71 20.90 3.35 -7.07
CA GLU A 71 21.41 4.60 -7.62
C GLU A 71 20.29 5.42 -8.29
N CYS A 72 19.38 4.78 -9.02
CA CYS A 72 18.21 5.45 -9.61
C CYS A 72 17.29 6.05 -8.53
N LEU A 73 16.98 5.29 -7.47
CA LEU A 73 16.14 5.74 -6.36
C LEU A 73 16.80 6.89 -5.57
N LEU A 74 18.12 6.84 -5.36
CA LEU A 74 18.87 7.93 -4.73
C LEU A 74 18.86 9.19 -5.62
N ASN A 75 19.02 9.03 -6.93
CA ASN A 75 18.92 10.16 -7.86
C ASN A 75 17.55 10.85 -7.84
N TYR A 76 16.44 10.11 -7.63
CA TYR A 76 15.15 10.76 -7.39
C TYR A 76 15.16 11.62 -6.13
N LEU A 77 15.78 11.14 -5.04
CA LEU A 77 15.90 11.91 -3.80
C LEU A 77 16.77 13.16 -4.00
N ASP A 78 17.90 13.02 -4.69
CA ASP A 78 18.81 14.12 -4.94
C ASP A 78 18.16 15.18 -5.85
N ALA A 79 17.44 14.77 -6.90
CA ALA A 79 16.69 15.66 -7.78
C ALA A 79 15.57 16.45 -7.06
N MET A 80 15.02 15.90 -5.97
CA MET A 80 14.08 16.63 -5.11
C MET A 80 14.76 17.67 -4.22
N ALA A 81 16.06 17.52 -3.94
CA ALA A 81 16.82 18.42 -3.10
C ALA A 81 17.46 19.58 -3.90
N VAL A 82 17.52 19.49 -5.23
CA VAL A 82 18.09 20.54 -6.09
C VAL A 82 17.26 21.83 -5.98
N PRO A 83 17.88 22.97 -5.67
CA PRO A 83 17.21 24.27 -5.71
C PRO A 83 17.09 24.79 -7.15
N GLY A 84 15.90 25.26 -7.54
CA GLY A 84 15.67 25.93 -8.82
C GLY A 84 14.52 25.34 -9.64
N PHE A 85 14.35 25.84 -10.87
CA PHE A 85 13.22 25.46 -11.75
C PHE A 85 13.32 24.01 -12.29
N GLU A 86 14.49 23.39 -12.22
CA GLU A 86 14.73 22.00 -12.65
C GLU A 86 14.45 20.97 -11.55
N GLN A 87 13.97 21.41 -10.38
CA GLN A 87 13.62 20.56 -9.26
C GLN A 87 12.44 19.65 -9.61
N LEU A 88 12.56 18.34 -9.33
CA LEU A 88 11.42 17.44 -9.37
C LEU A 88 10.64 17.53 -8.08
N SER A 89 9.33 17.72 -8.19
CA SER A 89 8.44 17.65 -7.02
C SER A 89 8.25 16.21 -6.55
N PHE A 90 8.05 16.04 -5.25
CA PHE A 90 7.68 14.74 -4.68
C PHE A 90 6.40 14.17 -5.31
N SER A 91 5.43 15.03 -5.63
CA SER A 91 4.19 14.64 -6.32
C SER A 91 4.44 14.13 -7.75
N GLU A 92 5.40 14.70 -8.48
CA GLU A 92 5.75 14.22 -9.82
C GLU A 92 6.39 12.84 -9.77
N ILE A 93 7.29 12.60 -8.81
CA ILE A 93 7.90 11.29 -8.60
C ILE A 93 6.84 10.27 -8.20
N LEU A 94 6.00 10.58 -7.21
CA LEU A 94 4.94 9.67 -6.78
C LEU A 94 3.96 9.36 -7.91
N SER A 95 3.51 10.38 -8.66
CA SER A 95 2.59 10.19 -9.77
C SER A 95 3.19 9.29 -10.86
N HIS A 96 4.42 9.59 -11.29
CA HIS A 96 5.10 8.79 -12.32
C HIS A 96 5.31 7.34 -11.87
N VAL A 97 5.90 7.14 -10.68
CA VAL A 97 6.20 5.80 -10.19
C VAL A 97 4.90 5.03 -9.91
N THR A 98 3.83 5.69 -9.45
CA THR A 98 2.51 5.05 -9.25
C THR A 98 1.92 4.56 -10.57
N LEU A 99 2.00 5.35 -11.64
CA LEU A 99 1.54 4.92 -12.96
C LEU A 99 2.31 3.70 -13.46
N GLN A 100 3.64 3.68 -13.31
CA GLN A 100 4.46 2.53 -13.66
C GLN A 100 4.12 1.31 -12.79
N LEU A 101 3.87 1.51 -11.50
CA LEU A 101 3.51 0.46 -10.56
C LEU A 101 2.15 -0.17 -10.90
N LYS A 102 1.15 0.65 -11.24
CA LYS A 102 -0.15 0.19 -11.77
C LYS A 102 0.03 -0.61 -13.06
N GLN A 103 0.90 -0.16 -13.96
CA GLN A 103 1.16 -0.86 -15.22
C GLN A 103 1.82 -2.22 -15.01
N ILE A 104 2.80 -2.31 -14.09
CA ILE A 104 3.44 -3.59 -13.75
C ILE A 104 2.45 -4.53 -13.06
N ASN A 105 1.66 -4.02 -12.11
CA ASN A 105 0.71 -4.84 -11.35
C ASN A 105 -0.42 -5.37 -12.23
N SER A 106 -0.99 -4.54 -13.10
CA SER A 106 -2.03 -4.98 -14.04
C SER A 106 -1.55 -6.03 -15.04
N GLY A 107 -0.25 -6.09 -15.33
CA GLY A 107 0.36 -7.14 -16.14
C GLY A 107 0.90 -8.33 -15.35
N SER A 108 0.67 -8.40 -14.03
CA SER A 108 1.29 -9.42 -13.17
C SER A 108 0.42 -10.65 -12.98
N ASP A 109 1.05 -11.83 -13.04
CA ASP A 109 0.37 -13.11 -12.82
C ASP A 109 -0.20 -13.21 -11.40
N TRP A 110 0.50 -12.68 -10.40
CA TRP A 110 0.06 -12.75 -9.00
C TRP A 110 -1.26 -11.99 -8.77
N LEU A 111 -1.47 -10.85 -9.43
CA LEU A 111 -2.71 -10.10 -9.30
C LEU A 111 -3.87 -10.86 -9.94
N GLN A 112 -3.61 -11.48 -11.09
CA GLN A 112 -4.57 -12.33 -11.76
C GLN A 112 -4.99 -13.50 -10.86
N GLU A 113 -4.02 -14.23 -10.30
CA GLU A 113 -4.28 -15.35 -9.39
C GLU A 113 -5.01 -14.92 -8.11
N ARG A 114 -4.64 -13.78 -7.52
CA ARG A 114 -5.36 -13.23 -6.37
C ARG A 114 -6.84 -12.97 -6.70
N ILE A 115 -7.12 -12.34 -7.85
CA ILE A 115 -8.50 -12.08 -8.26
C ILE A 115 -9.26 -13.37 -8.55
N LYS A 116 -8.63 -14.36 -9.20
CA LYS A 116 -9.24 -15.68 -9.39
C LYS A 116 -9.61 -16.33 -8.06
N ASN A 117 -8.72 -16.29 -7.07
CA ASN A 117 -8.98 -16.83 -5.73
C ASN A 117 -10.15 -16.10 -5.04
N GLU A 118 -10.23 -14.77 -5.15
CA GLU A 118 -11.34 -13.98 -4.63
C GLU A 118 -12.68 -14.33 -5.32
N ILE A 119 -12.66 -14.55 -6.64
CA ILE A 119 -13.83 -14.97 -7.40
C ILE A 119 -14.29 -16.37 -6.94
N LYS A 120 -13.34 -17.30 -6.83
CA LYS A 120 -13.59 -18.70 -6.48
C LYS A 120 -14.08 -18.86 -5.04
N SER A 121 -13.59 -18.04 -4.11
CA SER A 121 -14.08 -18.01 -2.73
C SER A 121 -15.48 -17.39 -2.61
N GLY A 122 -15.92 -16.64 -3.62
CA GLY A 122 -17.17 -15.88 -3.58
C GLY A 122 -17.12 -14.64 -2.69
N LEU A 123 -15.99 -14.32 -2.05
CA LEU A 123 -15.87 -13.22 -1.09
C LEU A 123 -16.11 -11.84 -1.72
N TRP A 124 -15.90 -11.73 -3.03
CA TRP A 124 -16.11 -10.48 -3.79
C TRP A 124 -17.53 -9.90 -3.67
N LEU A 125 -18.55 -10.69 -3.33
CA LEU A 125 -19.91 -10.19 -3.08
C LEU A 125 -20.01 -9.32 -1.81
N GLU A 126 -19.10 -9.51 -0.86
CA GLU A 126 -19.02 -8.73 0.37
C GLU A 126 -17.94 -7.65 0.27
N THR A 127 -16.81 -7.97 -0.35
CA THR A 127 -15.62 -7.12 -0.38
C THR A 127 -15.58 -6.18 -1.59
N ASN A 128 -16.22 -6.56 -2.72
CA ASN A 128 -16.05 -5.93 -4.02
C ASN A 128 -17.34 -5.89 -4.88
N ARG A 129 -18.49 -5.50 -4.29
CA ARG A 129 -19.80 -5.42 -5.00
C ARG A 129 -19.81 -4.64 -6.32
N ALA A 130 -18.86 -3.74 -6.54
CA ALA A 130 -18.74 -3.06 -7.83
C ALA A 130 -18.51 -4.02 -9.01
N TRP A 131 -17.96 -5.22 -8.76
CA TRP A 131 -17.73 -6.24 -9.77
C TRP A 131 -19.03 -6.80 -10.34
N GLU A 132 -20.16 -6.76 -9.61
CA GLU A 132 -21.48 -7.21 -10.09
C GLU A 132 -21.93 -6.52 -11.39
N LYS A 133 -21.39 -5.32 -11.68
CA LYS A 133 -21.73 -4.56 -12.89
C LYS A 133 -21.04 -5.11 -14.15
N LEU A 134 -19.97 -5.88 -13.99
CA LEU A 134 -19.18 -6.46 -15.06
C LEU A 134 -19.94 -7.61 -15.75
N SER A 135 -19.65 -7.83 -17.04
CA SER A 135 -20.41 -8.79 -17.85
C SER A 135 -20.17 -10.23 -17.39
N SER A 136 -18.92 -10.58 -17.06
CA SER A 136 -18.59 -11.92 -16.56
C SER A 136 -19.27 -12.19 -15.21
N PHE A 137 -19.35 -11.17 -14.35
CA PHE A 137 -19.97 -11.29 -13.04
C PHE A 137 -21.49 -11.39 -13.10
N LYS A 138 -22.15 -10.77 -14.07
CA LYS A 138 -23.59 -11.04 -14.34
C LYS A 138 -23.83 -12.51 -14.69
N ASN A 139 -22.92 -13.14 -15.42
CA ASN A 139 -23.01 -14.57 -15.73
C ASN A 139 -22.77 -15.43 -14.48
N ILE A 140 -21.79 -15.08 -13.65
CA ILE A 140 -21.55 -15.75 -12.36
C ILE A 140 -22.79 -15.63 -11.45
N MET A 141 -23.38 -14.45 -11.34
CA MET A 141 -24.61 -14.22 -10.56
C MET A 141 -25.79 -15.07 -11.07
N LYS A 142 -25.92 -15.23 -12.39
CA LYS A 142 -26.92 -16.13 -12.97
C LYS A 142 -26.69 -17.59 -12.57
N LYS A 143 -25.42 -18.04 -12.53
CA LYS A 143 -25.08 -19.40 -12.05
C LYS A 143 -25.42 -19.57 -10.57
N ILE A 144 -25.11 -18.58 -9.74
CA ILE A 144 -25.46 -18.56 -8.31
C ILE A 144 -26.99 -18.67 -8.16
N GLN A 145 -27.77 -17.86 -8.88
CA GLN A 145 -29.23 -17.93 -8.84
C GLN A 145 -29.76 -19.31 -9.26
N MET A 146 -29.31 -19.83 -10.40
CA MET A 146 -29.71 -21.16 -10.87
C MET A 146 -29.33 -22.27 -9.87
N LYS A 147 -28.27 -22.09 -9.09
CA LYS A 147 -27.87 -23.02 -8.04
C LYS A 147 -28.75 -22.90 -6.81
N ALA A 148 -29.08 -21.67 -6.40
CA ALA A 148 -30.00 -21.38 -5.30
C ALA A 148 -31.40 -21.95 -5.59
N ASP A 149 -31.93 -21.76 -6.80
CA ASP A 149 -33.23 -22.30 -7.21
C ASP A 149 -33.27 -23.83 -7.06
N LYS A 150 -32.22 -24.53 -7.54
CA LYS A 150 -32.10 -25.99 -7.41
C LYS A 150 -32.00 -26.46 -5.96
N LEU A 151 -31.29 -25.72 -5.11
CA LEU A 151 -31.16 -26.05 -3.68
C LEU A 151 -32.50 -25.82 -2.96
N TYR A 152 -33.20 -24.74 -3.31
CA TYR A 152 -34.53 -24.43 -2.78
C TYR A 152 -35.58 -25.48 -3.17
N GLU A 153 -35.62 -25.90 -4.44
CA GLU A 153 -36.50 -26.98 -4.91
C GLU A 153 -36.24 -28.30 -4.16
N LYS A 154 -34.97 -28.65 -3.93
CA LYS A 154 -34.62 -29.84 -3.14
C LYS A 154 -35.06 -29.74 -1.69
N ALA A 155 -34.89 -28.57 -1.08
CA ALA A 155 -35.27 -28.35 0.31
C ALA A 155 -36.80 -28.40 0.48
N THR A 156 -37.55 -27.78 -0.45
CA THR A 156 -39.02 -27.74 -0.42
C THR A 156 -39.66 -29.10 -0.68
N ALA A 157 -39.01 -29.97 -1.46
CA ALA A 157 -39.43 -31.36 -1.64
C ALA A 157 -39.34 -32.19 -0.34
N ILE A 158 -38.51 -31.80 0.62
CA ILE A 158 -38.32 -32.49 1.90
C ILE A 158 -39.16 -31.85 3.01
N LYS A 159 -39.32 -30.53 2.99
CA LYS A 159 -40.16 -29.76 3.92
C LYS A 159 -40.99 -28.74 3.14
N SER A 160 -42.31 -28.91 3.15
CA SER A 160 -43.25 -28.10 2.36
C SER A 160 -43.35 -26.63 2.77
N ASP A 161 -42.76 -26.23 3.89
CA ASP A 161 -42.81 -24.85 4.40
C ASP A 161 -41.39 -24.39 4.78
N ILE A 162 -40.73 -23.69 3.84
CA ILE A 162 -39.47 -22.97 4.07
C ILE A 162 -39.83 -21.49 4.25
N SER A 163 -40.41 -21.17 5.40
CA SER A 163 -40.70 -19.79 5.81
C SER A 163 -39.62 -19.21 6.73
N ASN A 164 -38.58 -19.99 7.06
CA ASN A 164 -37.47 -19.50 7.88
C ASN A 164 -36.44 -18.74 7.02
N ASN A 165 -36.34 -17.43 7.23
CA ASN A 165 -35.36 -16.56 6.59
C ASN A 165 -33.91 -17.06 6.76
N GLU A 166 -33.58 -17.73 7.87
CA GLU A 166 -32.23 -18.28 8.09
C GLU A 166 -31.90 -19.41 7.09
N GLN A 167 -32.89 -20.26 6.77
CA GLN A 167 -32.70 -21.34 5.79
C GLN A 167 -32.56 -20.81 4.37
N LEU A 168 -33.27 -19.73 4.03
CA LEU A 168 -33.11 -19.07 2.73
C LEU A 168 -31.71 -18.46 2.59
N LEU A 169 -31.19 -17.83 3.64
CA LEU A 169 -29.83 -17.29 3.65
C LEU A 169 -28.78 -18.41 3.53
N GLU A 170 -28.97 -19.52 4.22
CA GLU A 170 -28.10 -20.69 4.12
C GLU A 170 -28.08 -21.26 2.70
N ILE A 171 -29.24 -21.37 2.05
CA ILE A 171 -29.35 -21.81 0.65
C ILE A 171 -28.60 -20.87 -0.30
N ILE A 172 -28.75 -19.55 -0.13
CA ILE A 172 -28.07 -18.56 -0.98
C ILE A 172 -26.56 -18.63 -0.77
N PHE A 173 -26.11 -18.71 0.48
CA PHE A 173 -24.69 -18.82 0.81
C PHE A 173 -24.06 -20.10 0.25
N GLN A 174 -24.74 -21.23 0.40
CA GLN A 174 -24.31 -22.50 -0.16
C GLN A 174 -24.27 -22.45 -1.71
N ALA A 175 -25.28 -21.83 -2.32
CA ALA A 175 -25.32 -21.64 -3.77
C ALA A 175 -24.14 -20.79 -4.28
N GLN A 176 -23.80 -19.74 -3.56
CA GLN A 176 -22.66 -18.88 -3.85
C GLN A 176 -21.36 -19.67 -3.83
N ILE A 177 -21.07 -20.39 -2.75
CA ILE A 177 -19.86 -21.21 -2.63
C ILE A 177 -19.79 -22.24 -3.76
N GLU A 178 -20.86 -23.03 -3.96
CA GLU A 178 -20.84 -24.11 -4.95
C GLU A 178 -20.77 -23.60 -6.39
N ALA A 179 -21.41 -22.48 -6.72
CA ALA A 179 -21.36 -21.92 -8.07
C ALA A 179 -20.01 -21.28 -8.38
N CYS A 180 -19.38 -20.61 -7.40
CA CYS A 180 -18.05 -20.01 -7.53
C CYS A 180 -16.95 -21.07 -7.60
N ASP A 181 -17.01 -22.11 -6.78
CA ASP A 181 -16.02 -23.21 -6.80
C ASP A 181 -16.09 -24.02 -8.10
N ALA A 182 -17.27 -24.09 -8.74
CA ALA A 182 -17.51 -24.79 -9.99
C ALA A 182 -17.17 -23.98 -11.27
N LEU A 183 -16.64 -22.76 -11.15
CA LEU A 183 -16.20 -21.98 -12.31
C LEU A 183 -15.01 -22.63 -13.01
N THR A 184 -15.02 -22.63 -14.34
CA THR A 184 -13.88 -23.16 -15.10
C THR A 184 -12.70 -22.20 -15.09
N GLU A 185 -11.49 -22.71 -15.38
CA GLU A 185 -10.29 -21.88 -15.47
C GLU A 185 -10.42 -20.78 -16.54
N ASP A 186 -11.10 -21.07 -17.65
CA ASP A 186 -11.37 -20.08 -18.70
C ASP A 186 -12.29 -18.96 -18.20
N GLU A 187 -13.32 -19.31 -17.41
CA GLU A 187 -14.24 -18.34 -16.82
C GLU A 187 -13.54 -17.48 -15.76
N LEU A 188 -12.70 -18.08 -14.91
CA LEU A 188 -11.88 -17.39 -13.93
C LEU A 188 -10.87 -16.46 -14.62
N THR A 189 -10.21 -16.93 -15.67
CA THR A 189 -9.26 -16.13 -16.45
C THR A 189 -9.95 -14.96 -17.17
N ALA A 190 -11.11 -15.16 -17.78
CA ALA A 190 -11.85 -14.08 -18.44
C ALA A 190 -12.34 -13.04 -17.42
N SER A 191 -12.92 -13.50 -16.31
CA SER A 191 -13.44 -12.63 -15.25
C SER A 191 -12.35 -11.84 -14.55
N SER A 192 -11.22 -12.48 -14.25
CA SER A 192 -10.07 -11.80 -13.62
C SER A 192 -9.47 -10.72 -14.52
N LYS A 193 -9.33 -10.99 -15.82
CA LYS A 193 -8.90 -9.97 -16.80
C LYS A 193 -9.88 -8.81 -16.90
N GLU A 194 -11.19 -9.06 -16.84
CA GLU A 194 -12.21 -8.00 -16.86
C GLU A 194 -12.11 -7.12 -15.61
N VAL A 195 -11.87 -7.69 -14.43
CA VAL A 195 -11.63 -6.91 -13.20
C VAL A 195 -10.37 -6.06 -13.31
N ILE A 196 -9.26 -6.66 -13.75
CA ILE A 196 -7.99 -5.94 -13.90
C ILE A 196 -8.14 -4.76 -14.85
N SER A 197 -8.79 -4.96 -16.00
CA SER A 197 -8.95 -3.92 -17.02
C SER A 197 -9.77 -2.71 -16.53
N HIS A 198 -10.77 -2.94 -15.67
CA HIS A 198 -11.63 -1.88 -15.15
C HIS A 198 -11.09 -1.18 -13.90
N PHE A 199 -10.40 -1.91 -13.02
CA PHE A 199 -10.10 -1.40 -11.67
C PHE A 199 -8.60 -1.22 -11.37
N TYR A 200 -7.71 -1.84 -12.16
CA TYR A 200 -6.27 -1.87 -11.84
C TYR A 200 -5.39 -1.33 -12.97
N THR A 201 -5.97 -0.86 -14.07
CA THR A 201 -5.22 -0.21 -15.15
C THR A 201 -4.62 1.12 -14.70
N LYS A 202 -3.62 1.61 -15.44
CA LYS A 202 -2.92 2.88 -15.13
C LYS A 202 -3.88 4.07 -15.01
N ASP A 203 -4.96 4.06 -15.80
CA ASP A 203 -5.96 5.14 -15.88
C ASP A 203 -7.17 4.87 -14.95
N ALA A 204 -7.16 3.76 -14.20
CA ALA A 204 -8.24 3.42 -13.30
C ALA A 204 -8.32 4.46 -12.15
N PRO A 205 -9.50 5.03 -11.89
CA PRO A 205 -9.66 6.13 -10.93
C PRO A 205 -9.52 5.68 -9.48
N LYS A 206 -9.63 4.37 -9.19
CA LYS A 206 -9.46 3.80 -7.84
C LYS A 206 -9.15 2.30 -7.92
N ALA A 207 -7.99 1.92 -7.40
CA ALA A 207 -7.71 0.53 -7.05
C ALA A 207 -7.98 0.32 -5.55
N TRP A 208 -8.62 -0.79 -5.18
CA TRP A 208 -8.72 -1.19 -3.77
C TRP A 208 -7.45 -1.94 -3.38
N LEU A 209 -6.66 -1.33 -2.51
CA LEU A 209 -5.39 -1.88 -2.03
C LEU A 209 -5.58 -2.23 -0.56
N ASP A 210 -5.86 -3.50 -0.27
CA ASP A 210 -5.89 -4.02 1.10
C ASP A 210 -4.49 -4.46 1.57
N ASP A 211 -4.41 -4.92 2.83
CA ASP A 211 -3.15 -5.34 3.45
C ASP A 211 -2.48 -6.48 2.68
N GLU A 212 -3.29 -7.45 2.23
CA GLU A 212 -2.80 -8.59 1.46
C GLU A 212 -2.27 -8.16 0.09
N PHE A 213 -2.99 -7.26 -0.60
CA PHE A 213 -2.53 -6.69 -1.86
C PHE A 213 -1.17 -6.03 -1.69
N LEU A 214 -1.00 -5.18 -0.66
CA LEU A 214 0.26 -4.48 -0.44
C LEU A 214 1.39 -5.45 -0.06
N LYS A 215 1.11 -6.51 0.70
CA LYS A 215 2.10 -7.58 0.98
C LYS A 215 2.51 -8.32 -0.28
N CYS A 216 1.57 -8.68 -1.15
CA CYS A 216 1.87 -9.31 -2.45
C CYS A 216 2.69 -8.38 -3.33
N LEU A 217 2.34 -7.09 -3.37
CA LEU A 217 3.07 -6.07 -4.11
C LEU A 217 4.51 -5.92 -3.60
N VAL A 218 4.72 -5.77 -2.29
CA VAL A 218 6.07 -5.66 -1.71
C VAL A 218 6.86 -6.95 -1.95
N THR A 219 6.23 -8.12 -1.83
CA THR A 219 6.87 -9.41 -2.15
C THR A 219 7.28 -9.48 -3.62
N HIS A 220 6.45 -9.02 -4.54
CA HIS A 220 6.80 -8.95 -5.96
C HIS A 220 8.00 -8.02 -6.22
N LEU A 221 8.07 -6.90 -5.51
CA LEU A 221 9.14 -5.90 -5.67
C LEU A 221 10.45 -6.30 -4.98
N LEU A 222 10.39 -6.93 -3.80
CA LEU A 222 11.56 -7.11 -2.93
C LEU A 222 11.82 -8.57 -2.53
N GLY A 223 11.02 -9.52 -3.00
CA GLY A 223 11.11 -10.94 -2.67
C GLY A 223 10.56 -11.31 -1.28
N SER A 224 10.25 -10.32 -0.43
CA SER A 224 9.56 -10.54 0.85
C SER A 224 8.80 -9.30 1.29
N SER A 225 7.58 -9.50 1.79
CA SER A 225 6.79 -8.44 2.42
C SER A 225 7.38 -7.96 3.76
N ASP A 226 8.13 -8.79 4.48
CA ASP A 226 8.65 -8.48 5.82
C ASP A 226 9.55 -7.24 5.82
N ILE A 227 10.19 -6.92 4.69
CA ILE A 227 11.05 -5.75 4.54
C ILE A 227 10.27 -4.43 4.79
N MET A 228 8.96 -4.41 4.51
CA MET A 228 8.09 -3.24 4.73
C MET A 228 6.92 -3.49 5.70
N PHE A 229 6.79 -4.71 6.23
CA PHE A 229 5.74 -5.11 7.17
C PHE A 229 6.31 -5.64 8.50
N ASP A 230 7.50 -5.19 8.89
CA ASP A 230 8.14 -5.51 10.18
C ASP A 230 7.95 -4.37 11.19
N LYS A 231 7.23 -4.67 12.27
CA LYS A 231 6.98 -3.77 13.41
C LYS A 231 8.26 -3.18 14.03
N ASN A 232 9.40 -3.84 13.90
CA ASN A 232 10.69 -3.41 14.45
C ASN A 232 11.51 -2.59 13.44
N ALA A 233 11.20 -2.69 12.15
CA ALA A 233 11.85 -1.96 11.08
C ALA A 233 10.83 -1.01 10.43
N ILE A 234 10.47 -1.26 9.17
CA ILE A 234 9.47 -0.50 8.42
C ILE A 234 8.12 -1.18 8.59
N GLN A 235 7.08 -0.40 8.89
CA GLN A 235 5.73 -0.93 9.06
C GLN A 235 4.73 -0.12 8.23
N ILE A 236 4.23 -0.71 7.15
CA ILE A 236 3.04 -0.24 6.45
C ILE A 236 1.82 -0.64 7.29
N THR A 237 0.93 0.33 7.58
CA THR A 237 -0.30 0.07 8.34
C THR A 237 -1.50 0.78 7.74
N GLY A 238 -2.67 0.11 7.75
CA GLY A 238 -3.95 0.69 7.39
C GLY A 238 -4.81 0.89 8.65
N LYS A 239 -4.91 2.11 9.15
CA LYS A 239 -5.79 2.48 10.31
C LYS A 239 -6.26 3.93 10.21
N GLY A 240 -6.68 4.36 9.02
CA GLY A 240 -7.31 5.66 8.85
C GLY A 240 -8.82 5.61 9.10
N PRO A 241 -9.53 6.74 9.03
CA PRO A 241 -11.00 6.82 9.16
C PRO A 241 -11.77 6.09 8.04
N SER A 242 -11.06 5.50 7.08
CA SER A 242 -11.60 4.59 6.07
C SER A 242 -10.63 3.41 5.86
N ASN A 243 -11.16 2.23 5.51
CA ASN A 243 -10.41 0.99 5.26
C ASN A 243 -9.41 1.06 4.08
N ASN A 244 -9.14 2.24 3.53
CA ASN A 244 -8.30 2.43 2.34
C ASN A 244 -7.19 3.47 2.55
N HIS A 245 -6.95 3.91 3.79
CA HIS A 245 -5.90 4.88 4.07
C HIS A 245 -4.69 4.22 4.74
N TRP A 246 -3.54 4.40 4.10
CA TRP A 246 -2.28 3.73 4.42
C TRP A 246 -1.24 4.69 4.96
N TYR A 247 -0.49 4.20 5.94
CA TYR A 247 0.59 4.91 6.60
C TYR A 247 1.89 4.14 6.46
N LEU A 248 3.00 4.86 6.50
CA LEU A 248 4.33 4.29 6.61
C LEU A 248 4.94 4.70 7.95
N GLU A 249 5.24 3.72 8.80
CA GLU A 249 5.98 3.95 10.03
C GLU A 249 7.44 3.56 9.84
N LEU A 250 8.32 4.51 10.10
CA LEU A 250 9.77 4.36 9.99
C LEU A 250 10.43 4.45 11.37
N PRO A 251 11.58 3.79 11.59
CA PRO A 251 12.39 4.03 12.77
C PRO A 251 12.91 5.47 12.76
N ASN A 252 12.99 6.14 13.91
CA ASN A 252 13.60 7.46 14.04
C ASN A 252 15.13 7.35 14.02
N ASP A 253 15.68 7.00 12.87
CA ASP A 253 17.11 6.84 12.60
C ASP A 253 17.64 7.96 11.68
N LYS A 254 18.94 7.92 11.41
CA LYS A 254 19.60 8.90 10.52
C LYS A 254 19.05 8.91 9.10
N TRP A 255 18.48 7.80 8.61
CA TRP A 255 17.93 7.69 7.25
C TRP A 255 16.55 8.31 7.16
N THR A 256 15.73 8.13 8.18
CA THR A 256 14.47 8.86 8.30
C THR A 256 14.72 10.35 8.44
N GLN A 257 15.70 10.77 9.24
CA GLN A 257 16.07 12.19 9.32
C GLN A 257 16.57 12.73 7.98
N LYS A 258 17.42 11.98 7.27
CA LYS A 258 17.91 12.36 5.93
C LYS A 258 16.77 12.47 4.92
N PHE A 259 15.86 11.50 4.89
CA PHE A 259 14.66 11.51 4.02
C PHE A 259 13.79 12.76 4.29
N ILE A 260 13.49 13.03 5.56
CA ILE A 260 12.69 14.20 5.96
C ILE A 260 13.42 15.49 5.59
N SER A 261 14.74 15.56 5.78
CA SER A 261 15.54 16.72 5.41
C SER A 261 15.47 16.98 3.90
N ILE A 262 15.65 15.96 3.06
CA ILE A 262 15.54 16.06 1.60
C ILE A 262 14.15 16.56 1.20
N TYR A 263 13.10 15.99 1.79
CA TYR A 263 11.73 16.41 1.57
C TYR A 263 11.48 17.88 1.96
N LYS A 264 12.08 18.37 3.05
CA LYS A 264 11.91 19.76 3.50
C LYS A 264 12.68 20.79 2.68
N THR A 265 13.79 20.40 2.04
CA THR A 265 14.62 21.31 1.23
C THR A 265 13.87 21.82 -0.01
N GLY A 266 12.88 21.09 -0.50
CA GLY A 266 12.11 21.49 -1.68
C GLY A 266 10.71 21.97 -1.40
N TYR A 267 10.04 22.46 -2.46
CA TYR A 267 8.67 22.95 -2.39
C TYR A 267 7.67 21.79 -2.51
N HIS A 268 7.68 20.89 -1.52
CA HIS A 268 6.98 19.60 -1.60
C HIS A 268 5.75 19.58 -0.69
N SER A 269 4.56 19.56 -1.29
CA SER A 269 3.31 19.21 -0.60
C SER A 269 3.03 17.73 -0.75
N GLY A 270 2.51 17.11 0.30
CA GLY A 270 1.85 15.82 0.18
C GLY A 270 2.32 14.67 1.03
N LEU A 271 3.17 14.97 2.02
CA LEU A 271 3.41 14.10 3.16
C LEU A 271 3.00 14.83 4.45
N THR A 272 2.17 14.20 5.26
CA THR A 272 1.86 14.64 6.62
C THR A 272 2.53 13.72 7.62
N LEU A 273 2.83 14.30 8.78
CA LEU A 273 3.39 13.62 9.93
C LEU A 273 2.28 13.40 10.95
N ILE A 274 2.15 12.18 11.47
CA ILE A 274 1.25 11.93 12.60
C ILE A 274 2.02 12.15 13.89
N LEU A 275 1.57 13.13 14.66
CA LEU A 275 2.15 13.46 15.95
C LEU A 275 2.01 12.26 16.93
N PRO A 276 3.10 11.86 17.62
CA PRO A 276 3.06 10.76 18.57
C PRO A 276 1.99 10.99 19.65
N GLY A 277 1.13 10.00 19.86
CA GLY A 277 0.12 10.01 20.92
C GLY A 277 -1.10 10.91 20.70
N THR A 278 -1.16 11.71 19.63
CA THR A 278 -2.26 12.67 19.42
C THR A 278 -3.08 12.41 18.15
N GLN A 279 -2.66 11.49 17.27
CA GLN A 279 -3.26 11.20 15.95
C GLN A 279 -3.40 12.42 15.02
N VAL A 280 -2.86 13.58 15.39
CA VAL A 280 -2.93 14.81 14.61
C VAL A 280 -1.97 14.73 13.44
N GLU A 281 -2.49 14.97 12.22
CA GLU A 281 -1.70 15.10 11.01
C GLU A 281 -1.22 16.54 10.82
N VAL A 282 0.09 16.72 10.64
CA VAL A 282 0.72 18.02 10.36
C VAL A 282 1.47 17.93 9.05
N VAL A 283 1.30 18.91 8.16
CA VAL A 283 2.04 18.96 6.90
C VAL A 283 3.54 18.98 7.19
N LEU A 284 4.29 18.06 6.59
CA LEU A 284 5.71 17.89 6.91
C LEU A 284 6.55 19.13 6.57
N SER A 285 6.15 19.90 5.55
CA SER A 285 6.78 21.18 5.17
C SER A 285 6.58 22.29 6.20
N SER A 286 5.51 22.24 7.01
CA SER A 286 5.23 23.22 8.06
C SER A 286 5.87 22.87 9.40
N TYR A 287 6.49 21.68 9.52
CA TYR A 287 7.07 21.21 10.76
C TYR A 287 8.52 21.72 10.92
N SER A 288 8.74 22.65 11.85
CA SER A 288 10.01 23.38 11.99
C SER A 288 11.10 22.65 12.78
N SER A 289 10.77 21.63 13.59
CA SER A 289 11.76 20.90 14.38
C SER A 289 12.19 19.60 13.69
N LEU A 290 13.50 19.39 13.61
CA LEU A 290 14.09 18.05 13.49
C LEU A 290 13.53 17.25 14.68
N PHE A 291 13.13 16.00 14.46
CA PHE A 291 12.81 15.14 15.60
C PHE A 291 13.99 15.20 16.55
N PRO A 292 13.78 15.42 17.86
CA PRO A 292 14.87 15.31 18.80
C PRO A 292 15.54 13.94 18.58
N PRO A 293 16.84 13.89 18.23
CA PRO A 293 17.53 12.62 18.16
C PRO A 293 17.39 11.94 19.53
N VAL A 294 17.29 10.61 19.53
CA VAL A 294 17.00 9.77 20.71
C VAL A 294 17.82 10.19 21.95
N SER A 295 19.03 10.73 21.76
CA SER A 295 19.90 11.26 22.82
C SER A 295 19.35 12.44 23.65
N THR A 296 18.26 13.10 23.23
CA THR A 296 17.68 14.24 23.96
C THR A 296 16.41 13.90 24.76
N ILE A 297 15.77 12.77 24.49
CA ILE A 297 14.55 12.36 25.21
C ILE A 297 14.89 11.72 26.56
N ASP A 298 16.01 10.99 26.66
CA ASP A 298 16.43 10.36 27.92
C ASP A 298 17.03 11.34 28.94
N LYS A 299 17.52 12.51 28.51
CA LYS A 299 18.11 13.50 29.43
C LYS A 299 17.08 14.33 30.20
N LYS A 300 15.85 14.47 29.71
CA LYS A 300 14.79 15.20 30.42
C LYS A 300 14.12 14.39 31.53
N ARG A 301 14.35 13.07 31.62
CA ARG A 301 13.82 12.22 32.69
C ARG A 301 14.77 12.03 33.88
N GLN A 302 15.98 12.60 33.84
CA GLN A 302 16.96 12.49 34.94
C GLN A 302 17.25 13.82 35.65
N SER A 303 16.61 14.93 35.27
CA SER A 303 16.89 16.25 35.86
C SER A 303 15.74 16.85 36.68
N GLU A 304 14.69 16.09 36.99
CA GLU A 304 13.66 16.52 37.94
C GLU A 304 13.65 15.57 39.14
N ASP A 305 14.65 15.77 40.01
CA ASP A 305 14.54 15.47 41.43
C ASP A 305 14.96 16.74 42.17
N PRO A 306 14.03 17.44 42.84
CA PRO A 306 14.41 18.07 44.08
C PRO A 306 13.27 18.00 45.09
N THR A 307 13.39 17.18 46.13
CA THR A 307 12.83 17.54 47.43
C THR A 307 13.57 16.84 48.57
N THR A 308 14.64 17.49 49.04
CA THR A 308 14.99 17.45 50.47
C THR A 308 15.36 18.86 50.91
N THR A 309 14.39 19.48 51.58
CA THR A 309 14.49 20.24 52.84
C THR A 309 15.65 21.22 53.02
N LEU A 310 15.32 22.49 53.27
CA LEU A 310 15.80 23.29 54.41
C LEU A 310 15.22 24.71 54.34
N CYS A 311 14.47 25.11 55.36
CA CYS A 311 14.50 26.47 55.90
C CYS A 311 14.02 26.44 57.36
N ASN A 312 14.92 26.89 58.24
CA ASN A 312 14.68 27.16 59.65
C ASN A 312 13.78 28.39 59.83
N ASN A 313 12.76 28.26 60.69
CA ASN A 313 12.46 29.11 61.86
C ASN A 313 11.11 28.69 62.45
#